data_AF-B9JJL6-F1
#
_entry.id   AF-B9JJL6-F1
#
_cell.length_a   1.000
_cell.length_b   1.000
_cell.length_c   1.000
_cell.angle_alpha   90.00
_cell.angle_beta   90.00
_cell.angle_gamma   90.00
#
_symmetry.space_group_name_H-M   'P 1'
#
loop_
_entity.id
_entity.type
_entity.pdbx_description
1 polymer ?
#
loop_
_entity_poly.entity_id
_entity_poly.type
_entity_poly.pdbx_seq_one_letter_code
_entity_poly.pdbx_strand_id
1 'polypeptide(L)'
;MRLSFGFVRGDHIACLYHGWQYDTAGQCRYIPAHPSLEVPQTIKVPTYLAEERYGTIWATTAREALLPEIDAAMGVTPVRSLYVERGADDILAALEKAGVGNFAGNAGTVELGDDRLLVAVQVVSPEKTAVHIVILGSPAVNAGAKQKHYAQWAEGLRFDLEHIAEVA
;
A
#
# COMPACT_ATOMS: atom_id res chain seq x y z
N MET A 1 -3.80 9.42 20.91
CA MET A 1 -3.82 10.30 19.73
C MET A 1 -3.34 9.50 18.52
N ARG A 2 -3.96 9.67 17.33
CA ARG A 2 -3.51 8.97 16.12
C ARG A 2 -2.35 9.74 15.46
N LEU A 3 -1.19 9.10 15.31
CA LEU A 3 -0.02 9.74 14.68
C LEU A 3 -0.23 10.04 13.19
N SER A 4 -1.18 9.36 12.53
CA SER A 4 -1.55 9.62 11.14
C SER A 4 -2.14 11.01 10.88
N PHE A 5 -2.55 11.74 11.92
CA PHE A 5 -2.93 13.15 11.80
C PHE A 5 -1.76 14.11 11.98
N GLY A 6 -0.57 13.60 12.32
CA GLY A 6 0.66 14.36 12.46
C GLY A 6 1.30 14.72 11.12
N PHE A 7 2.60 14.99 11.16
CA PHE A 7 3.40 15.31 9.97
C PHE A 7 4.85 14.85 10.15
N VAL A 8 5.53 14.60 9.04
CA VAL A 8 6.96 14.26 9.04
C VAL A 8 7.79 15.52 9.27
N ARG A 9 8.81 15.44 10.13
CA ARG A 9 9.85 16.44 10.33
C ARG A 9 11.22 15.78 10.26
N GLY A 10 11.94 15.98 9.16
CA GLY A 10 13.18 15.24 8.91
C GLY A 10 12.90 13.75 8.84
N ASP A 11 13.55 12.99 9.72
CA ASP A 11 13.44 11.54 9.91
C ASP A 11 12.48 11.13 11.04
N HIS A 12 11.64 12.06 11.52
CA HIS A 12 10.69 11.83 12.63
C HIS A 12 9.24 12.05 12.20
N ILE A 13 8.30 11.38 12.89
CA ILE A 13 6.87 11.70 12.86
C ILE A 13 6.52 12.57 14.08
N ALA A 14 5.94 13.75 13.86
CA ALA A 14 5.50 14.65 14.91
C ALA A 14 4.00 14.54 15.14
N CYS A 15 3.58 14.26 16.38
CA CYS A 15 2.18 14.18 16.76
C CYS A 15 1.49 15.55 16.67
N LEU A 16 0.31 15.62 16.05
CA LEU A 16 -0.46 16.87 15.90
C LEU A 16 -0.85 17.52 17.23
N TYR A 17 -0.95 16.75 18.31
CA TYR A 17 -1.46 17.28 19.57
C TYR A 17 -0.44 18.17 20.29
N HIS A 18 0.71 17.62 20.63
CA HIS A 18 1.73 18.29 21.46
C HIS A 18 3.08 18.40 20.75
N GLY A 19 3.16 17.98 19.49
CA GLY A 19 4.38 18.01 18.70
C GLY A 19 5.47 17.06 19.15
N TRP A 20 5.14 16.03 19.96
CA TRP A 20 6.10 14.98 20.32
C TRP A 20 6.60 14.29 19.05
N GLN A 21 7.92 14.14 18.92
CA GLN A 21 8.56 13.63 17.70
C GLN A 21 9.14 12.24 17.95
N TYR A 22 8.79 11.29 17.11
CA TYR A 22 9.21 9.90 17.20
C TYR A 22 10.11 9.54 16.03
N ASP A 23 11.24 8.88 16.31
CA ASP A 23 12.18 8.41 15.29
C ASP A 23 11.68 7.13 14.58
N THR A 24 12.49 6.58 13.68
CA THR A 24 12.20 5.35 12.93
C THR A 24 12.13 4.09 13.80
N ALA A 25 12.68 4.12 15.02
CA ALA A 25 12.56 3.06 16.01
C ALA A 25 11.32 3.24 16.91
N GLY A 26 10.49 4.26 16.65
CA GLY A 26 9.30 4.58 17.43
C GLY A 26 9.60 5.23 18.78
N GLN A 27 10.84 5.62 19.06
CA GLN A 27 11.22 6.28 20.31
C GLN A 27 10.93 7.78 20.21
N CYS A 28 10.27 8.35 21.22
CA CYS A 28 10.12 9.80 21.31
C CYS A 28 11.50 10.43 21.58
N ARG A 29 11.93 11.35 20.71
CA ARG A 29 13.21 12.04 20.80
C ARG A 29 13.09 13.49 21.23
N TYR A 30 11.90 14.07 21.11
CA TYR A 30 11.70 15.48 21.38
C TYR A 30 10.30 15.79 21.91
N ILE A 31 10.25 16.53 23.01
CA ILE A 31 9.02 17.05 23.63
C ILE A 31 9.08 18.59 23.57
N PRO A 32 8.33 19.25 22.68
CA PRO A 32 8.43 20.71 22.50
C PRO A 32 8.21 21.55 23.75
N ALA A 33 7.34 21.10 24.66
CA ALA A 33 7.07 21.81 25.92
C ALA A 33 8.26 21.75 26.92
N HIS A 34 9.17 20.80 26.74
CA HIS A 34 10.33 20.59 27.59
C HIS A 34 11.57 20.27 26.73
N PRO A 35 12.10 21.24 25.96
CA PRO A 35 13.10 20.99 24.93
C PRO A 35 14.45 20.50 25.46
N SER A 36 14.77 20.81 26.72
CA SER A 36 16.01 20.37 27.39
C SER A 36 15.84 19.06 28.18
N LEU A 37 14.64 18.48 28.19
CA LEU A 37 14.37 17.23 28.91
C LEU A 37 14.98 16.06 28.15
N GLU A 38 15.72 15.22 28.86
CA GLU A 38 16.03 13.89 28.38
C GLU A 38 14.75 13.05 28.38
N VAL A 39 14.25 12.73 27.18
CA VAL A 39 12.96 12.03 27.02
C VAL A 39 13.07 10.61 27.60
N PRO A 40 12.16 10.20 28.51
CA PRO A 40 12.16 8.85 29.06
C PRO A 40 12.01 7.77 27.97
N GLN A 41 12.78 6.68 28.09
CA GLN A 41 12.75 5.53 27.16
C GLN A 41 11.42 4.75 27.18
N THR A 42 10.54 5.05 28.14
CA THR A 42 9.19 4.51 28.20
C THR A 42 8.24 5.20 27.21
N ILE A 43 8.60 6.38 26.69
CA ILE A 43 7.79 7.11 25.73
C ILE A 43 8.14 6.66 24.31
N LYS A 44 7.46 5.61 23.87
CA LYS A 44 7.64 5.00 22.55
C LYS A 44 6.33 4.49 21.96
N VAL A 45 6.32 4.25 20.66
CA VAL A 45 5.20 3.65 19.92
C VAL A 45 5.61 2.32 19.30
N PRO A 46 4.67 1.38 19.07
CA PRO A 46 4.97 0.15 18.35
C PRO A 46 5.44 0.47 16.93
N THR A 47 6.43 -0.29 16.47
CA THR A 47 6.91 -0.30 15.08
C THR A 47 6.59 -1.65 14.45
N TYR A 48 6.42 -1.66 13.14
CA TYR A 48 6.10 -2.85 12.36
C TYR A 48 7.11 -2.97 11.22
N LEU A 49 7.31 -4.19 10.72
CA LEU A 49 8.12 -4.38 9.52
C LEU A 49 7.41 -3.72 8.35
N ALA A 50 8.14 -2.89 7.62
CA ALA A 50 7.69 -2.27 6.40
C ALA A 50 8.82 -2.23 5.38
N GLU A 51 8.51 -2.55 4.13
CA GLU A 51 9.47 -2.54 3.03
C GLU A 51 8.81 -2.02 1.76
N GLU A 52 9.50 -1.14 1.04
CA GLU A 52 9.11 -0.74 -0.31
C GLU A 52 9.73 -1.72 -1.31
N ARG A 53 8.88 -2.43 -2.05
CA ARG A 53 9.30 -3.33 -3.11
C ARG A 53 8.23 -3.45 -4.17
N TYR A 54 8.65 -3.57 -5.43
CA TYR A 54 7.76 -3.68 -6.58
C TYR A 54 6.78 -2.49 -6.70
N GLY A 55 7.21 -1.28 -6.29
CA GLY A 55 6.38 -0.08 -6.36
C GLY A 55 5.22 -0.06 -5.35
N THR A 56 5.28 -0.92 -4.33
CA THR A 56 4.29 -1.06 -3.26
C THR A 56 4.99 -1.01 -1.91
N ILE A 57 4.34 -0.38 -0.92
CA ILE A 57 4.78 -0.45 0.48
C ILE A 57 4.10 -1.67 1.11
N TRP A 58 4.90 -2.66 1.49
CA TRP A 58 4.47 -3.85 2.22
C TRP A 58 4.65 -3.61 3.70
N ALA A 59 3.69 -4.04 4.51
CA ALA A 59 3.80 -3.96 5.97
C ALA A 59 3.17 -5.18 6.62
N THR A 60 3.71 -5.59 7.77
CA THR A 60 3.20 -6.72 8.54
C THR A 60 3.36 -6.52 10.03
N THR A 61 2.42 -7.07 10.80
CA THR A 61 2.54 -7.16 12.26
C THR A 61 3.33 -8.38 12.71
N ALA A 62 3.67 -9.29 11.79
CA ALA A 62 4.52 -10.44 12.06
C ALA A 62 5.97 -10.00 12.34
N ARG A 63 6.68 -10.83 13.11
CA ARG A 63 8.10 -10.62 13.42
C ARG A 63 9.01 -10.83 12.21
N GLU A 64 8.57 -11.67 11.29
CA GLU A 64 9.25 -12.01 10.04
C GLU A 64 8.18 -12.17 8.96
N ALA A 65 8.49 -11.77 7.73
CA ALA A 65 7.63 -12.02 6.58
C ALA A 65 8.48 -12.16 5.32
N LEU A 66 7.99 -12.99 4.41
CA LEU A 66 8.50 -13.09 3.05
C LEU A 66 7.68 -12.15 2.17
N LEU A 67 8.37 -11.44 1.29
CA LEU A 67 7.72 -10.70 0.22
C LEU A 67 7.29 -11.66 -0.88
N PRO A 68 6.23 -11.34 -1.64
CA PRO A 68 5.87 -12.15 -2.79
C PRO A 68 7.02 -12.18 -3.80
N GLU A 69 7.27 -13.35 -4.38
CA GLU A 69 8.23 -13.50 -5.45
C GLU A 69 7.60 -13.03 -6.76
N ILE A 70 7.90 -11.79 -7.15
CA ILE A 70 7.41 -11.18 -8.38
C ILE A 70 8.60 -10.89 -9.28
N ASP A 71 8.60 -11.47 -10.48
CA ASP A 71 9.56 -11.10 -11.51
C ASP A 71 9.29 -9.66 -11.99
N ALA A 72 10.08 -8.74 -11.45
CA ALA A 72 10.07 -7.32 -11.76
C ALA A 72 11.46 -6.85 -12.26
N ALA A 73 12.21 -7.74 -12.93
CA ALA A 73 13.60 -7.48 -13.34
C ALA A 73 13.77 -6.20 -14.18
N MET A 74 12.71 -5.79 -14.91
CA MET A 74 12.71 -4.62 -15.79
C MET A 74 12.25 -3.31 -15.09
N GLY A 75 12.09 -3.31 -13.77
CA GLY A 75 11.64 -2.16 -12.98
C GLY A 75 10.12 -2.12 -12.80
N VAL A 76 9.61 -1.03 -12.21
CA VAL A 76 8.20 -0.86 -11.87
C VAL A 76 7.71 0.55 -12.11
N THR A 77 6.47 0.68 -12.58
CA THR A 77 5.79 1.97 -12.78
C THR A 77 4.48 1.97 -12.00
N PRO A 78 4.39 2.69 -10.87
CA PRO A 78 3.16 2.78 -10.08
C PRO A 78 2.01 3.34 -10.91
N VAL A 79 0.82 2.78 -10.77
CA VAL A 79 -0.37 3.28 -11.48
C VAL A 79 -1.25 4.06 -10.52
N ARG A 80 -1.95 3.37 -9.63
CA ARG A 80 -2.80 3.96 -8.59
C ARG A 80 -3.22 2.93 -7.56
N SER A 81 -3.77 3.43 -6.45
CA SER A 81 -4.56 2.63 -5.52
C SER A 81 -6.05 2.93 -5.73
N LEU A 82 -6.87 1.89 -5.67
CA LEU A 82 -8.32 1.95 -5.68
C LEU A 82 -8.82 1.60 -4.29
N TYR A 83 -9.93 2.21 -3.87
CA TYR A 83 -10.64 1.82 -2.65
C TYR A 83 -12.04 1.37 -3.06
N VAL A 84 -12.38 0.15 -2.69
CA VAL A 84 -13.63 -0.51 -3.05
C VAL A 84 -14.38 -0.84 -1.76
N GLU A 85 -15.65 -0.48 -1.68
CA GLU A 85 -16.52 -0.77 -0.53
C GLU A 85 -17.02 -2.23 -0.57
N ARG A 86 -16.07 -3.17 -0.62
CA ARG A 86 -16.28 -4.63 -0.54
C ARG A 86 -15.20 -5.29 0.30
N GLY A 87 -15.54 -6.43 0.90
CA GLY A 87 -14.60 -7.26 1.65
C GLY A 87 -13.54 -7.90 0.75
N ALA A 88 -12.39 -8.26 1.32
CA ALA A 88 -11.23 -8.68 0.54
C ALA A 88 -11.44 -10.01 -0.20
N ASP A 89 -12.19 -10.95 0.37
CA ASP A 89 -12.49 -12.24 -0.26
C ASP A 89 -13.30 -12.06 -1.54
N ASP A 90 -14.30 -11.17 -1.52
CA ASP A 90 -15.08 -10.81 -2.71
C ASP A 90 -14.17 -10.21 -3.79
N ILE A 91 -13.27 -9.31 -3.40
CA ILE A 91 -12.33 -8.65 -4.31
C ILE A 91 -11.34 -9.65 -4.91
N LEU A 92 -10.79 -10.56 -4.11
CA LEU A 92 -9.85 -11.58 -4.60
C LEU A 92 -10.54 -12.50 -5.61
N ALA A 93 -11.74 -13.00 -5.30
CA ALA A 93 -12.52 -13.82 -6.22
C ALA A 93 -12.87 -13.09 -7.52
N ALA A 94 -13.11 -11.78 -7.45
CA ALA A 94 -13.38 -10.95 -8.61
C ALA A 94 -12.16 -10.70 -9.49
N LEU A 95 -11.03 -10.36 -8.86
CA LEU A 95 -9.77 -10.15 -9.55
C LEU A 95 -9.34 -11.44 -10.27
N GLU A 96 -9.54 -12.60 -9.65
CA GLU A 96 -9.32 -13.90 -10.29
C GLU A 96 -10.17 -14.08 -11.55
N LYS A 97 -11.48 -13.76 -11.50
CA LYS A 97 -12.35 -13.76 -12.68
C LYS A 97 -11.93 -12.74 -13.74
N ALA A 98 -11.34 -11.62 -13.33
CA ALA A 98 -10.79 -10.59 -14.21
C ALA A 98 -9.40 -10.96 -14.78
N GLY A 99 -8.89 -12.17 -14.48
CA GLY A 99 -7.63 -12.69 -15.03
C GLY A 99 -6.39 -12.37 -14.18
N VAL A 100 -6.55 -11.79 -12.99
CA VAL A 100 -5.44 -11.69 -12.03
C VAL A 100 -5.19 -13.06 -11.43
N GLY A 101 -4.06 -13.67 -11.78
CA GLY A 101 -3.66 -15.00 -11.31
C GLY A 101 -2.36 -14.97 -10.51
N ASN A 102 -1.81 -16.16 -10.27
CA ASN A 102 -0.52 -16.34 -9.59
C ASN A 102 -0.44 -15.64 -8.23
N PHE A 103 -1.52 -15.71 -7.45
CA PHE A 103 -1.54 -15.07 -6.14
C PHE A 103 -0.49 -15.67 -5.20
N ALA A 104 0.41 -14.82 -4.72
CA ALA A 104 1.31 -15.09 -3.60
C ALA A 104 0.81 -14.26 -2.39
N GLY A 105 0.00 -14.89 -1.53
CA GLY A 105 -0.68 -14.19 -0.44
C GLY A 105 -1.75 -13.23 -0.99
N ASN A 106 -1.61 -11.94 -0.70
CA ASN A 106 -2.56 -10.90 -1.09
C ASN A 106 -2.18 -10.18 -2.38
N ALA A 107 -1.30 -10.75 -3.21
CA ALA A 107 -0.80 -10.11 -4.43
C ALA A 107 -0.72 -11.08 -5.59
N GLY A 108 -1.21 -10.67 -6.75
CA GLY A 108 -1.21 -11.46 -7.98
C GLY A 108 -0.79 -10.64 -9.19
N THR A 109 -0.71 -11.28 -10.35
CA THR A 109 -0.33 -10.64 -11.62
C THR A 109 -1.35 -10.88 -12.71
N VAL A 110 -1.49 -9.91 -13.61
CA VAL A 110 -2.34 -10.02 -14.81
C VAL A 110 -1.56 -9.59 -16.05
N GLU A 111 -1.76 -10.32 -17.14
CA GLU A 111 -1.24 -10.01 -18.46
C GLU A 111 -2.31 -9.26 -19.27
N LEU A 112 -2.01 -8.05 -19.73
CA LEU A 112 -2.89 -7.21 -20.52
C LEU A 112 -2.17 -6.80 -21.80
N GLY A 113 -2.37 -7.59 -22.86
CA GLY A 113 -1.59 -7.44 -24.09
C GLY A 113 -0.12 -7.82 -23.86
N ASP A 114 0.79 -6.89 -24.16
CA ASP A 114 2.24 -7.07 -23.96
C ASP A 114 2.71 -6.56 -22.59
N ASP A 115 1.81 -6.02 -21.76
CA ASP A 115 2.15 -5.49 -20.45
C ASP A 115 1.69 -6.42 -19.33
N ARG A 116 2.50 -6.48 -18.29
CA ARG A 116 2.23 -7.23 -17.07
C ARG A 116 2.03 -6.29 -15.90
N LEU A 117 0.97 -6.51 -15.14
CA LEU A 117 0.64 -5.70 -13.97
C LEU A 117 0.70 -6.55 -12.70
N LEU A 118 1.24 -5.97 -11.63
CA LEU A 118 1.09 -6.43 -10.26
C LEU A 118 -0.15 -5.79 -9.65
N VAL A 119 -0.96 -6.61 -8.98
CA VAL A 119 -2.15 -6.20 -8.25
C VAL A 119 -2.03 -6.71 -6.82
N ALA A 120 -1.94 -5.80 -5.85
CA ALA A 120 -1.87 -6.13 -4.42
C ALA A 120 -3.13 -5.66 -3.68
N VAL A 121 -3.63 -6.48 -2.76
CA VAL A 121 -4.91 -6.31 -2.06
C VAL A 121 -4.66 -6.01 -0.58
N GLN A 122 -5.20 -4.91 -0.07
CA GLN A 122 -5.11 -4.54 1.33
C GLN A 122 -6.49 -4.53 1.97
N VAL A 123 -6.66 -5.29 3.06
CA VAL A 123 -7.84 -5.17 3.93
C VAL A 123 -7.77 -3.82 4.67
N VAL A 124 -8.73 -2.93 4.42
CA VAL A 124 -8.85 -1.64 5.13
C VAL A 124 -9.85 -1.77 6.28
N SER A 125 -10.95 -2.46 6.03
CA SER A 125 -11.95 -2.90 7.02
C SER A 125 -12.62 -4.19 6.50
N PRO A 126 -13.51 -4.83 7.29
CA PRO A 126 -14.26 -5.99 6.81
C PRO A 126 -15.06 -5.73 5.51
N GLU A 127 -15.46 -4.48 5.27
CA GLU A 127 -16.31 -4.07 4.13
C GLU A 127 -15.56 -3.16 3.15
N LYS A 128 -14.25 -2.95 3.33
CA LYS A 128 -13.47 -2.05 2.49
C LYS A 128 -12.10 -2.61 2.19
N THR A 129 -11.77 -2.58 0.91
CA THR A 129 -10.52 -3.13 0.38
C THR A 129 -9.81 -2.08 -0.46
N ALA A 130 -8.50 -1.95 -0.29
CA ALA A 130 -7.66 -1.21 -1.22
C ALA A 130 -7.03 -2.17 -2.24
N VAL A 131 -6.95 -1.76 -3.49
CA VAL A 131 -6.29 -2.49 -4.57
C VAL A 131 -5.19 -1.61 -5.15
N HIS A 132 -3.94 -2.03 -5.03
CA HIS A 132 -2.76 -1.32 -5.50
C HIS A 132 -2.29 -1.90 -6.82
N ILE A 133 -2.12 -1.05 -7.84
CA ILE A 133 -1.83 -1.48 -9.20
C ILE A 133 -0.51 -0.87 -9.64
N VAL A 134 0.38 -1.72 -10.16
CA VAL A 134 1.73 -1.36 -10.63
C VAL A 134 2.00 -2.06 -11.95
N ILE A 135 2.54 -1.36 -12.95
CA ILE A 135 3.04 -1.99 -14.17
C ILE A 135 4.43 -2.56 -13.85
N LEU A 136 4.67 -3.83 -14.17
CA LEU A 136 5.97 -4.48 -14.06
C LEU A 136 6.84 -4.08 -15.26
N GLY A 137 7.34 -2.85 -15.22
CA GLY A 137 8.36 -2.35 -16.14
C GLY A 137 8.75 -0.90 -15.81
N SER A 138 9.93 -0.50 -16.26
CA SER A 138 10.54 0.78 -15.94
C SER A 138 9.69 2.00 -16.32
N PRO A 139 9.67 3.05 -15.49
CA PRO A 139 9.03 4.33 -15.82
C PRO A 139 9.58 4.97 -17.09
N ALA A 140 10.83 4.66 -17.48
CA ALA A 140 11.41 5.16 -18.72
C ALA A 140 10.63 4.74 -19.98
N VAL A 141 9.91 3.61 -19.92
CA VAL A 141 9.09 3.09 -21.02
C VAL A 141 7.60 3.36 -20.77
N ASN A 142 7.17 3.21 -19.51
CA ASN A 142 5.76 3.11 -19.19
C ASN A 142 5.14 4.43 -18.67
N ALA A 143 5.93 5.42 -18.25
CA ALA A 143 5.41 6.69 -17.78
C ALA A 143 4.70 7.48 -18.89
N GLY A 144 3.72 8.30 -18.50
CA GLY A 144 2.95 9.11 -19.45
C GLY A 144 1.73 8.37 -20.01
N ALA A 145 1.69 8.14 -21.32
CA ALA A 145 0.49 7.65 -22.00
C ALA A 145 0.05 6.25 -21.53
N LYS A 146 1.01 5.32 -21.38
CA LYS A 146 0.72 3.95 -20.93
C LYS A 146 0.30 3.91 -19.45
N GLN A 147 1.00 4.61 -18.57
CA GLN A 147 0.60 4.76 -17.17
C GLN A 147 -0.81 5.37 -17.05
N LYS A 148 -1.13 6.40 -17.84
CA LYS A 148 -2.47 6.99 -17.88
C LYS A 148 -3.52 6.00 -18.38
N HIS A 149 -3.21 5.22 -19.42
CA HIS A 149 -4.09 4.17 -19.91
C HIS A 149 -4.45 3.18 -18.81
N TYR A 150 -3.46 2.66 -18.06
CA TYR A 150 -3.74 1.75 -16.95
C TYR A 150 -4.43 2.42 -15.76
N ALA A 151 -4.21 3.72 -15.54
CA ALA A 151 -4.94 4.45 -14.51
C ALA A 151 -6.45 4.58 -14.83
N GLN A 152 -6.80 4.66 -16.13
CA GLN A 152 -8.18 4.66 -16.62
C GLN A 152 -8.78 3.25 -16.64
N TRP A 153 -8.02 2.24 -17.08
CA TRP A 153 -8.42 0.84 -16.97
C TRP A 153 -8.75 0.46 -15.52
N ALA A 154 -7.90 0.88 -14.57
CA ALA A 154 -8.12 0.68 -13.13
C ALA A 154 -9.41 1.33 -12.61
N GLU A 155 -9.87 2.42 -13.22
CA GLU A 155 -11.16 3.03 -12.87
C GLU A 155 -12.34 2.18 -13.36
N GLY A 156 -12.24 1.60 -14.56
CA GLY A 156 -13.20 0.60 -15.05
C GLY A 156 -13.22 -0.64 -14.16
N LEU A 157 -12.04 -1.17 -13.80
CA LEU A 157 -11.93 -2.29 -12.87
C LEU A 157 -12.62 -1.97 -11.53
N ARG A 158 -12.44 -0.76 -10.97
CA ARG A 158 -13.14 -0.36 -9.74
C ARG A 158 -14.66 -0.46 -9.92
N PHE A 159 -15.20 0.04 -11.02
CA PHE A 159 -16.63 -0.03 -11.29
C PHE A 159 -17.10 -1.48 -11.33
N ASP A 160 -16.39 -2.34 -12.06
CA ASP A 160 -16.71 -3.77 -12.14
C ASP A 160 -16.66 -4.43 -10.74
N LEU A 161 -15.65 -4.09 -9.93
CA LEU A 161 -15.49 -4.60 -8.57
C LEU A 161 -16.60 -4.15 -7.60
N GLU A 162 -17.11 -2.93 -7.75
CA GLU A 162 -18.22 -2.41 -6.96
C GLU A 162 -19.56 -3.06 -7.35
N HIS A 163 -19.74 -3.42 -8.63
CA HIS A 163 -21.02 -3.89 -9.19
C HIS A 163 -21.16 -5.41 -9.33
N ILE A 164 -20.31 -6.19 -8.66
CA ILE A 164 -20.29 -7.67 -8.74
C ILE A 164 -21.61 -8.34 -8.30
N ALA A 165 -22.51 -7.63 -7.61
CA ALA A 165 -23.80 -8.18 -7.22
C ALA A 165 -24.94 -7.13 -7.15
N GLU A 166 -25.62 -6.92 -8.28
CA GLU A 166 -27.09 -6.83 -8.34
C GLU A 166 -27.72 -8.11 -8.94
N VAL A 167 -26.92 -9.10 -9.36
CA VAL A 167 -27.42 -10.32 -10.01
C VAL A 167 -27.03 -11.54 -9.17
N ALA A 168 -27.88 -11.85 -8.19
CA ALA A 168 -27.97 -13.14 -7.51
C ALA A 168 -29.46 -13.52 -7.40
#